data_AF-A0A8B0SRB2-F1
#
_entry.id   AF-A0A8B0SRB2-F1
#
_cell.length_a   1.000
_cell.length_b   1.000
_cell.length_c   1.000
_cell.angle_alpha   90.00
_cell.angle_beta   90.00
_cell.angle_gamma   90.00
#
_symmetry.space_group_name_H-M   'P 1'
#
loop_
_entity.id
_entity.type
_entity.pdbx_description
1 polymer ?
#
loop_
_entity_poly.entity_id
_entity_poly.type
_entity_poly.pdbx_seq_one_letter_code
_entity_poly.pdbx_strand_id
1 'polypeptide(L)'
;MDSDKVKATLQQAIVAVLGKPLPTGDGVWLTMNGRRDWDSLKQVEILLMLEEEFGIRYTEEEFAQLDTAADIVALTVCKCNEDPAAPSADDGLFSYY
;
A
#
# COMPACT_ATOMS: atom_id res chain seq x y z
N MET A 1 1.82 -8.91 13.37
CA MET A 1 2.91 -8.60 12.43
C MET A 1 3.76 -7.46 12.99
N ASP A 2 5.07 -7.48 12.80
CA ASP A 2 5.96 -6.37 13.17
C ASP A 2 5.85 -5.23 12.15
N SER A 3 5.54 -4.01 12.61
CA SER A 3 5.49 -2.81 11.77
C SER A 3 6.80 -2.56 11.03
N ASP A 4 7.93 -3.03 11.57
CA ASP A 4 9.24 -2.96 10.94
C ASP A 4 9.34 -3.80 9.66
N LYS A 5 8.66 -4.96 9.62
CA LYS A 5 8.62 -5.79 8.40
C LYS A 5 7.85 -5.08 7.29
N VAL A 6 6.69 -4.51 7.63
CA VAL A 6 5.86 -3.75 6.67
C VAL A 6 6.62 -2.52 6.16
N LYS A 7 7.29 -1.78 7.05
CA LYS A 7 8.15 -0.66 6.66
C LYS A 7 9.27 -1.09 5.72
N ALA A 8 9.94 -2.20 6.00
CA ALA A 8 11.03 -2.70 5.15
C ALA A 8 10.53 -3.07 3.75
N THR A 9 9.42 -3.81 3.66
CA THR A 9 8.79 -4.16 2.37
C THR A 9 8.35 -2.91 1.62
N LEU A 10 7.63 -2.00 2.28
CA LEU A 10 7.17 -0.76 1.68
C LEU A 10 8.37 0.08 1.19
N GLN A 11 9.44 0.18 1.97
CA GLN A 11 10.66 0.87 1.56
C GLN A 11 11.28 0.23 0.32
N GLN A 12 11.32 -1.10 0.23
CA GLN A 12 11.80 -1.80 -0.96
C GLN A 12 10.92 -1.56 -2.18
N ALA A 13 9.59 -1.61 -2.02
CA ALA A 13 8.64 -1.31 -3.08
C ALA A 13 8.83 0.11 -3.62
N ILE A 14 8.95 1.09 -2.71
CA ILE A 14 9.19 2.49 -3.08
C ILE A 14 10.52 2.65 -3.83
N VAL A 15 11.60 2.00 -3.38
CA VAL A 15 12.90 2.05 -4.10
C VAL A 15 12.80 1.38 -5.48
N ALA A 16 12.07 0.27 -5.60
CA ALA A 16 11.86 -0.41 -6.86
C ALA A 16 11.10 0.47 -7.86
N VAL A 17 10.03 1.13 -7.42
CA VAL A 17 9.16 1.96 -8.26
C VAL A 17 9.76 3.33 -8.58
N LEU A 18 10.48 3.96 -7.64
CA LEU A 18 11.15 5.24 -7.89
C LEU A 18 12.53 5.07 -8.56
N GLY A 19 13.11 3.87 -8.52
CA GLY A 19 14.47 3.61 -9.00
C GLY A 19 15.55 4.43 -8.28
N LYS A 20 15.22 5.02 -7.13
CA LYS A 20 16.11 5.88 -6.34
C LYS A 20 16.11 5.42 -4.89
N PRO A 21 17.28 5.41 -4.22
CA PRO A 21 17.33 5.13 -2.80
C PRO A 21 16.61 6.24 -2.04
N LEU A 22 15.66 5.83 -1.19
CA LEU A 22 14.99 6.76 -0.29
C LEU A 22 16.01 7.39 0.66
N PRO A 23 15.80 8.66 1.06
CA PRO A 23 16.64 9.27 2.08
C PRO A 23 16.52 8.43 3.37
N THR A 24 17.66 7.99 3.90
CA THR A 24 17.79 7.22 5.15
C THR A 24 17.46 8.06 6.40
N GLY A 25 16.57 9.05 6.27
CA GLY A 25 16.05 9.84 7.37
C GLY A 25 14.83 9.14 7.94
N ASP A 26 14.95 8.72 9.20
CA ASP A 26 13.92 8.04 10.00
C ASP A 26 12.58 8.80 9.89
N GLY A 27 11.65 8.30 9.07
CA GLY A 27 10.31 8.86 8.91
C GLY A 27 10.13 10.05 7.96
N VAL A 28 11.16 10.50 7.25
CA VAL A 28 11.00 11.56 6.23
C VAL A 28 10.15 11.07 5.06
N TRP A 29 10.33 9.82 4.65
CA TRP A 29 9.53 9.18 3.60
C TRP A 29 8.14 8.77 4.09
N LEU A 30 7.96 8.58 5.41
CA LEU A 30 6.65 8.30 6.03
C LEU A 30 5.72 9.51 6.01
N THR A 31 6.27 10.72 6.09
CA THR A 31 5.54 11.99 6.12
C THR A 31 5.54 12.72 4.77
N MET A 32 6.08 12.09 3.72
CA MET A 32 6.03 12.63 2.37
C MET A 32 4.59 12.59 1.84
N ASN A 33 3.81 13.61 2.18
CA ASN A 33 2.60 13.95 1.45
C ASN A 33 2.98 14.78 0.21
N GLY A 34 2.52 14.35 -0.96
CA GLY A 34 2.31 15.28 -2.09
C GLY A 34 3.56 15.92 -2.69
N ARG A 35 4.75 15.32 -2.57
CA ARG A 35 5.87 15.73 -3.43
C ARG A 35 5.84 14.88 -4.68
N ARG A 36 5.28 15.45 -5.76
CA ARG A 36 5.50 15.28 -7.23
C ARG A 36 6.19 14.02 -7.79
N ASP A 37 7.05 13.36 -7.03
CA ASP A 37 7.61 12.03 -7.23
C ASP A 37 6.64 10.89 -6.81
N TRP A 38 5.70 11.16 -5.90
CA TRP A 38 4.62 10.24 -5.49
C TRP A 38 3.39 10.43 -6.37
N ASP A 39 3.47 9.94 -7.59
CA ASP A 39 2.38 9.98 -8.56
C ASP A 39 1.30 8.95 -8.18
N SER A 40 0.02 9.23 -8.45
CA SER A 40 -1.10 8.33 -8.11
C SER A 40 -0.88 6.91 -8.67
N LEU A 41 -0.22 6.79 -9.82
CA LEU A 41 0.14 5.50 -10.41
C LEU A 41 1.15 4.73 -9.55
N LYS A 42 2.17 5.40 -9.02
CA LYS A 42 3.18 4.76 -8.17
C LYS A 42 2.60 4.29 -6.85
N GLN A 43 1.65 5.05 -6.30
CA GLN A 43 0.92 4.66 -5.10
C GLN A 43 0.15 3.34 -5.33
N VAL A 44 -0.53 3.22 -6.48
CA VAL A 44 -1.23 1.99 -6.86
C VAL A 44 -0.24 0.82 -7.03
N GLU A 45 0.89 1.02 -7.71
CA GLU A 45 1.91 -0.01 -7.91
C GLU A 45 2.49 -0.54 -6.59
N ILE A 46 2.75 0.36 -5.63
CA ILE A 46 3.25 0.01 -4.30
C ILE A 46 2.19 -0.78 -3.51
N LEU A 47 0.93 -0.36 -3.59
CA LEU A 47 -0.17 -1.02 -2.90
C LEU A 47 -0.41 -2.42 -3.44
N LEU A 48 -0.40 -2.61 -4.77
CA LEU A 48 -0.48 -3.93 -5.40
C LEU A 48 0.63 -4.87 -4.92
N MET A 49 1.88 -4.39 -4.82
CA MET A 49 2.97 -5.20 -4.27
C MET A 49 2.73 -5.60 -2.81
N LEU A 50 2.17 -4.72 -2.00
CA LEU A 50 1.83 -5.03 -0.60
C LEU A 50 0.65 -6.01 -0.51
N GLU A 51 -0.36 -5.88 -1.36
CA GLU A 51 -1.46 -6.83 -1.48
C GLU A 51 -0.95 -8.23 -1.83
N GLU A 52 -0.04 -8.34 -2.79
CA GLU A 52 0.57 -9.61 -3.19
C GLU A 52 1.49 -10.18 -2.11
N GLU A 53 2.33 -9.37 -1.47
CA GLU A 53 3.28 -9.83 -0.45
C GLU A 53 2.59 -10.24 0.86
N PHE A 54 1.59 -9.48 1.29
CA PHE A 54 0.90 -9.72 2.57
C PHE A 54 -0.43 -10.48 2.41
N GLY A 55 -0.92 -10.69 1.19
CA GLY A 55 -2.19 -11.36 0.91
C GLY A 55 -3.43 -10.51 1.27
N ILE A 56 -3.28 -9.20 1.39
CA ILE A 56 -4.37 -8.28 1.76
C ILE A 56 -5.03 -7.68 0.51
N ARG A 57 -6.20 -7.05 0.67
CA ARG A 57 -6.83 -6.21 -0.36
C ARG A 57 -7.22 -4.86 0.21
N TYR A 58 -6.88 -3.79 -0.47
CA TYR A 58 -7.31 -2.43 -0.14
C TYR A 58 -8.57 -2.07 -0.94
N THR A 59 -9.52 -1.38 -0.31
CA THR A 59 -10.71 -0.86 -0.99
C THR A 59 -10.46 0.55 -1.53
N GLU A 60 -11.23 0.98 -2.53
CA GLU A 60 -11.14 2.34 -3.09
C GLU A 60 -11.28 3.44 -2.02
N GLU A 61 -12.10 3.20 -0.99
CA GLU A 61 -12.26 4.11 0.16
C GLU A 61 -10.99 4.21 1.01
N GLU A 62 -10.26 3.11 1.17
CA GLU A 62 -8.97 3.10 1.83
C GLU A 62 -7.93 3.83 0.97
N PHE A 63 -7.87 3.54 -0.33
CA PHE A 63 -7.04 4.28 -1.29
C PHE A 63 -7.24 5.79 -1.21
N ALA A 64 -8.50 6.24 -1.08
CA ALA A 64 -8.82 7.66 -0.96
C ALA A 64 -8.38 8.30 0.36
N GLN A 65 -8.19 7.51 1.42
CA GLN A 65 -7.72 7.97 2.73
C GLN A 65 -6.19 7.87 2.89
N LEU A 66 -5.51 7.15 1.99
CA LEU A 66 -4.06 7.01 2.00
C LEU A 66 -3.40 8.29 1.47
N ASP A 67 -3.05 9.19 2.38
CA ASP A 67 -2.37 10.45 2.09
C ASP A 67 -0.83 10.34 2.28
N THR A 68 -0.38 9.44 3.15
CA THR A 68 1.03 9.26 3.47
C THR A 68 1.47 7.80 3.50
N ALA A 69 2.77 7.55 3.33
CA ALA A 69 3.32 6.19 3.46
C ALA A 69 3.16 5.64 4.89
N ALA A 70 3.05 6.50 5.91
CA ALA A 70 2.71 6.09 7.27
C ALA A 70 1.31 5.47 7.36
N ASP A 71 0.32 6.06 6.69
CA ASP A 71 -1.04 5.51 6.61
C ASP A 71 -1.04 4.13 5.97
N ILE A 72 -0.26 3.94 4.89
CA ILE A 72 -0.13 2.64 4.22
C ILE A 72 0.38 1.59 5.21
N VAL A 73 1.45 1.88 5.96
CA VAL A 73 1.99 0.96 6.97
C VAL A 73 0.95 0.64 8.04
N ALA A 74 0.30 1.67 8.59
CA ALA A 74 -0.68 1.50 9.65
C ALA A 74 -1.86 0.63 9.20
N LEU A 75 -2.36 0.88 8.00
CA LEU A 75 -3.47 0.13 7.40
C LEU A 75 -3.09 -1.32 7.13
N THR A 76 -1.92 -1.55 6.55
CA THR A 76 -1.38 -2.89 6.26
C THR A 76 -1.23 -3.72 7.53
N VAL A 77 -0.70 -3.10 8.60
CA VAL A 77 -0.57 -3.76 9.90
C VAL A 77 -1.94 -4.10 10.49
N CYS A 78 -2.92 -3.21 10.38
CA CYS A 78 -4.28 -3.45 10.83
C CYS A 78 -4.91 -4.64 10.08
N LYS A 79 -4.87 -4.62 8.74
CA LYS A 79 -5.39 -5.71 7.89
C LYS A 79 -4.68 -7.04 8.12
N CYS A 80 -3.36 -7.06 8.26
CA CYS A 80 -2.65 -8.31 8.52
C CYS A 80 -2.98 -8.92 9.89
N ASN A 81 -3.46 -8.12 10.84
CA ASN A 81 -3.97 -8.62 12.13
C ASN A 81 -5.44 -9.07 12.04
N GLU A 82 -6.15 -8.64 11.00
CA GLU A 82 -7.53 -8.99 10.68
C GLU A 82 -7.59 -9.83 9.39
N ASP A 83 -7.30 -11.12 9.46
CA ASP A 83 -7.50 -12.04 8.32
C ASP A 83 -8.25 -13.32 8.72
N PRO A 84 -9.16 -13.91 7.90
CA PRO A 84 -9.82 -13.45 6.67
C PRO A 84 -11.37 -13.59 6.70
N ALA A 85 -12.12 -12.76 5.96
CA ALA A 85 -13.33 -13.16 5.20
C ALA A 85 -14.24 -11.95 4.90
N ALA A 86 -13.99 -11.28 3.78
CA ALA A 86 -15.09 -10.81 2.97
C ALA A 86 -14.66 -10.96 1.50
N PRO A 87 -15.15 -12.00 0.78
CA PRO A 87 -15.14 -11.95 -0.66
C PRO A 87 -16.07 -10.81 -1.05
N SER A 88 -15.52 -9.61 -1.27
CA SER A 88 -16.26 -8.58 -1.98
C SER A 88 -16.53 -9.12 -3.37
N ALA A 89 -17.76 -9.60 -3.50
CA ALA A 89 -18.39 -9.99 -4.73
C ALA A 89 -18.36 -8.79 -5.69
N ASP A 90 -17.40 -8.78 -6.60
CA ASP A 90 -17.54 -8.11 -7.89
C ASP A 90 -16.76 -8.87 -8.97
N ASP A 91 -17.04 -10.18 -9.08
CA ASP A 91 -16.84 -10.93 -10.34
C ASP A 91 -18.18 -10.94 -11.11
N GLY A 92 -18.89 -9.81 -11.07
CA GLY A 92 -20.28 -9.68 -11.52
C GLY A 92 -20.46 -9.00 -12.87
N LEU A 93 -19.40 -8.61 -13.58
CA LEU A 93 -19.52 -7.85 -14.83
C LEU A 93 -19.41 -8.68 -16.12
N PHE A 94 -19.54 -10.01 -16.06
CA PHE A 94 -19.64 -10.85 -17.26
C PHE A 94 -20.75 -11.91 -17.16
N SER A 95 -22.01 -11.47 -17.18
CA SER A 95 -23.20 -12.28 -17.50
C SER A 95 -24.39 -11.33 -17.69
N TYR A 96 -25.18 -11.31 -18.75
CA TYR A 96 -25.52 -12.28 -19.79
C TYR A 96 -26.03 -11.50 -21.02
N TYR A 97 -25.66 -11.92 -22.23
CA TYR A 97 -26.47 -11.76 -23.45
C TYR A 97 -27.02 -13.13 -23.83
#